data_AF-A0A357EIU3-F1
#
_entry.id   AF-A0A357EIU3-F1
#
_cell.length_a   1.000
_cell.length_b   1.000
_cell.length_c   1.000
_cell.angle_alpha   90.00
_cell.angle_beta   90.00
_cell.angle_gamma   90.00
#
_symmetry.space_group_name_H-M   'P 1'
#
loop_
_entity.id
_entity.type
_entity.pdbx_description
1 polymer ?
#
loop_
_entity_poly.entity_id
_entity_poly.type
_entity_poly.pdbx_seq_one_letter_code
_entity_poly.pdbx_strand_id
1 'polypeptide(L)'
;MKTLRIALAQMNPTVGDLNGNVRQILSWVREARKAKVDLVAFPELAITGCPPEDLLLKPWFVSENRRALQEIIPACRGLVAIVGYVGQDLKRNPRSSSCGAGGPELYNAAALIADHRLLGNYHKQSLVNHGVFDESRYFQPGQRLSLLRVRGVVIGVTLCEDLECSKGLIRRQAAVGAEIIVNISASPFHRGKSRTREQLLAARASENGVIVTYVNMVGGQDELVFDGNSVILDRAGGVLARGGAFQEELVVADVGVDAIPSGRRPQRRKIRIAGTIGADLDRYSVKMLAIEKMRPPIRSTVTEPIEDLEEIYRALVLAVKDYVKKNGFARVAIGLSGGVDSALTAVVAVDALGADRVRGVFLPSPYTSQESEADVSALVGRLGIDLSVISITPTFESYCRSLAPTFGDRQVDTTEENLQARIRGTLLMAVSNKFGDLVLTTGNKSELSVGYATLYGDMAGGFAVIKDVPKT
;
A
#
# COMPACT_ATOMS: atom_id res chain seq x y z
N MET A 1 18.71 -30.12 -10.82
CA MET A 1 18.20 -28.75 -10.67
C MET A 1 16.92 -28.77 -9.87
N LYS A 2 16.99 -28.44 -8.57
CA LYS A 2 15.80 -28.08 -7.79
C LYS A 2 15.35 -26.70 -8.27
N THR A 3 14.20 -26.65 -8.91
CA THR A 3 13.56 -25.43 -9.39
C THR A 3 12.19 -25.31 -8.75
N LEU A 4 11.85 -24.12 -8.28
CA LEU A 4 10.51 -23.78 -7.80
C LEU A 4 9.93 -22.70 -8.70
N ARG A 5 8.66 -22.82 -9.11
CA ARG A 5 7.95 -21.66 -9.66
C ARG A 5 7.28 -20.89 -8.55
N ILE A 6 7.70 -19.64 -8.38
CA ILE A 6 7.17 -18.73 -7.36
C ILE A 6 6.30 -17.68 -8.03
N ALA A 7 5.18 -17.36 -7.40
CA ALA A 7 4.33 -16.24 -7.75
C ALA A 7 4.23 -15.22 -6.61
N LEU A 8 4.26 -13.94 -6.95
CA LEU A 8 4.02 -12.81 -6.05
C LEU A 8 2.71 -12.16 -6.48
N ALA A 9 1.69 -12.26 -5.63
CA ALA A 9 0.38 -11.66 -5.88
C ALA A 9 0.41 -10.20 -5.42
N GLN A 10 0.81 -9.30 -6.31
CA GLN A 10 0.76 -7.86 -6.08
C GLN A 10 -0.69 -7.40 -6.20
N MET A 11 -1.37 -7.24 -5.06
CA MET A 11 -2.82 -7.01 -5.01
C MET A 11 -3.18 -5.74 -4.24
N ASN A 12 -4.41 -5.27 -4.45
CA ASN A 12 -4.97 -4.06 -3.85
C ASN A 12 -6.08 -4.37 -2.82
N PRO A 13 -5.73 -4.81 -1.60
CA PRO A 13 -6.72 -5.02 -0.55
C PRO A 13 -7.29 -3.68 -0.08
N THR A 14 -8.52 -3.74 0.43
CA THR A 14 -9.21 -2.60 1.03
C THR A 14 -9.29 -2.82 2.54
N VAL A 15 -8.86 -1.83 3.33
CA VAL A 15 -8.93 -1.92 4.78
C VAL A 15 -10.38 -2.16 5.22
N GLY A 16 -10.60 -3.19 6.03
CA GLY A 16 -11.91 -3.51 6.57
C GLY A 16 -12.81 -4.39 5.69
N ASP A 17 -12.61 -4.43 4.36
CA ASP A 17 -13.39 -5.29 3.45
C ASP A 17 -12.85 -6.72 3.41
N LEU A 18 -12.99 -7.44 4.53
CA LEU A 18 -12.50 -8.81 4.68
C LEU A 18 -13.03 -9.75 3.59
N ASN A 19 -14.31 -9.63 3.26
CA ASN A 19 -14.94 -10.47 2.25
C ASN A 19 -14.41 -10.17 0.84
N GLY A 20 -14.24 -8.89 0.49
CA GLY A 20 -13.61 -8.48 -0.76
C GLY A 20 -12.17 -8.95 -0.89
N ASN A 21 -11.39 -8.78 0.18
CA ASN A 21 -10.00 -9.22 0.22
C ASN A 21 -9.87 -10.74 0.10
N VAL A 22 -10.73 -11.52 0.77
CA VAL A 22 -10.81 -12.99 0.57
C VAL A 22 -11.11 -13.31 -0.88
N ARG A 23 -12.12 -12.67 -1.50
CA ARG A 23 -12.43 -12.90 -2.93
C ARG A 23 -11.24 -12.61 -3.84
N GLN A 24 -10.49 -11.54 -3.58
CA GLN A 24 -9.26 -11.22 -4.32
C GLN A 24 -8.18 -12.30 -4.14
N ILE A 25 -7.89 -12.68 -2.90
CA ILE A 25 -6.92 -13.75 -2.57
C ILE A 25 -7.29 -15.05 -3.27
N LEU A 26 -8.57 -15.46 -3.19
CA LEU A 26 -9.08 -16.66 -3.88
C LEU A 26 -8.93 -16.56 -5.39
N SER A 27 -9.13 -15.38 -5.98
CA SER A 27 -8.91 -15.15 -7.40
C SER A 27 -7.45 -15.36 -7.79
N TRP A 28 -6.52 -14.76 -7.04
CA TRP A 28 -5.09 -14.93 -7.26
C TRP A 28 -4.60 -16.35 -7.01
N VAL A 29 -5.15 -17.08 -6.04
CA VAL A 29 -4.89 -18.51 -5.86
C VAL A 29 -5.28 -19.30 -7.12
N ARG A 30 -6.42 -18.97 -7.76
CA ARG A 30 -6.82 -19.60 -9.03
C ARG A 30 -5.85 -19.28 -10.16
N GLU A 31 -5.44 -18.02 -10.32
CA GLU A 31 -4.46 -17.64 -11.35
C GLU A 31 -3.08 -18.29 -11.12
N ALA A 32 -2.64 -18.35 -9.87
CA ALA A 32 -1.40 -19.03 -9.48
C ALA A 32 -1.46 -20.54 -9.81
N ARG A 33 -2.61 -21.19 -9.58
CA ARG A 33 -2.84 -22.59 -9.97
C ARG A 33 -2.82 -22.77 -11.49
N LYS A 34 -3.42 -21.86 -12.27
CA LYS A 34 -3.36 -21.89 -13.75
C LYS A 34 -1.92 -21.77 -14.24
N ALA A 35 -1.12 -20.90 -13.60
CA ALA A 35 0.31 -20.77 -13.83
C ALA A 35 1.15 -21.96 -13.29
N LYS A 36 0.49 -22.94 -12.65
CA LYS A 36 1.05 -24.17 -12.05
C LYS A 36 2.09 -23.89 -10.95
N VAL A 37 1.99 -22.77 -10.24
CA VAL A 37 3.05 -22.35 -9.30
C VAL A 37 3.21 -23.33 -8.15
N ASP A 38 4.41 -23.42 -7.60
CA ASP A 38 4.69 -24.21 -6.41
C ASP A 38 4.37 -23.44 -5.13
N LEU A 39 4.62 -22.12 -5.15
CA LEU A 39 4.39 -21.20 -4.05
C LEU A 39 3.82 -19.89 -4.57
N VAL A 40 2.79 -19.37 -3.89
CA VAL A 40 2.28 -18.01 -4.06
C VAL A 40 2.38 -17.24 -2.75
N ALA A 41 2.87 -16.01 -2.81
CA ALA A 41 2.97 -15.11 -1.67
C ALA A 41 2.03 -13.91 -1.87
N PHE A 42 1.36 -13.50 -0.79
CA PHE A 42 0.47 -12.35 -0.73
C PHE A 42 1.03 -11.27 0.18
N PRO A 43 0.65 -9.99 0.01
CA PRO A 43 1.16 -8.89 0.82
C PRO A 43 0.95 -9.07 2.32
N GLU A 44 1.70 -8.29 3.08
CA GLU A 44 1.48 -8.11 4.52
C GLU A 44 0.05 -7.66 4.81
N LEU A 45 -0.57 -8.26 5.83
CA LEU A 45 -1.96 -7.98 6.22
C LEU A 45 -2.99 -8.04 5.07
N ALA A 46 -2.73 -8.84 4.02
CA ALA A 46 -3.60 -8.93 2.84
C ALA A 46 -5.08 -9.24 3.16
N ILE A 47 -5.37 -10.02 4.21
CA ILE A 47 -6.75 -10.31 4.62
C ILE A 47 -7.48 -9.05 5.11
N THR A 48 -6.81 -8.25 5.95
CA THR A 48 -7.41 -7.08 6.60
C THR A 48 -7.32 -5.82 5.76
N GLY A 49 -6.37 -5.76 4.82
CA GLY A 49 -5.83 -4.50 4.31
C GLY A 49 -4.82 -3.89 5.30
N CYS A 50 -4.00 -2.97 4.80
CA CYS A 50 -2.97 -2.29 5.58
C CYS A 50 -2.99 -0.77 5.33
N PRO A 51 -2.79 0.07 6.36
CA PRO A 51 -2.85 -0.25 7.79
C PRO A 51 -4.30 -0.33 8.30
N PRO A 52 -4.68 -1.33 9.12
CA PRO A 52 -6.03 -1.39 9.70
C PRO A 52 -6.22 -0.56 10.98
N GLU A 53 -5.13 -0.03 11.55
CA GLU A 53 -5.13 0.84 12.73
C GLU A 53 -5.97 0.31 13.91
N ASP A 54 -6.76 1.17 14.56
CA ASP A 54 -7.57 0.85 15.74
C ASP A 54 -8.70 -0.17 15.46
N LEU A 55 -8.94 -0.61 14.20
CA LEU A 55 -9.75 -1.80 13.94
C LEU A 55 -9.16 -3.04 14.62
N LEU A 56 -7.84 -3.08 14.81
CA LEU A 56 -7.15 -4.16 15.54
C LEU A 56 -7.55 -4.22 17.01
N LEU A 57 -8.03 -3.11 17.58
CA LEU A 57 -8.54 -3.07 18.95
C LEU A 57 -9.98 -3.57 19.07
N LYS A 58 -10.65 -3.88 17.94
CA LYS A 58 -12.03 -4.39 17.92
C LYS A 58 -12.03 -5.92 17.91
N PRO A 59 -12.51 -6.61 18.96
CA PRO A 59 -12.50 -8.08 19.02
C PRO A 59 -13.24 -8.75 17.86
N TRP A 60 -14.34 -8.14 17.39
CA TRP A 60 -15.11 -8.67 16.25
C TRP A 60 -14.28 -8.67 14.96
N PHE A 61 -13.47 -7.63 14.72
CA PHE A 61 -12.65 -7.51 13.52
C PHE A 61 -11.55 -8.58 13.51
N VAL A 62 -10.88 -8.76 14.66
CA VAL A 62 -9.89 -9.83 14.85
C VAL A 62 -10.53 -11.22 14.64
N SER A 63 -11.74 -11.44 15.15
CA SER A 63 -12.44 -12.73 14.95
C SER A 63 -12.81 -12.98 13.50
N GLU A 64 -13.31 -11.97 12.78
CA GLU A 64 -13.68 -12.11 11.37
C GLU A 64 -12.45 -12.27 10.47
N ASN A 65 -11.33 -11.62 10.78
CA ASN A 65 -10.05 -11.88 10.09
C ASN A 65 -9.63 -13.37 10.21
N ARG A 66 -9.84 -14.01 11.38
CA ARG A 66 -9.54 -15.44 11.52
C ARG A 66 -10.50 -16.31 10.73
N ARG A 67 -11.79 -15.93 10.68
CA ARG A 67 -12.79 -16.60 9.86
C ARG A 67 -12.42 -16.52 8.37
N ALA A 68 -12.03 -15.34 7.90
CA ALA A 68 -11.53 -15.12 6.55
C ALA A 68 -10.33 -16.02 6.21
N LEU A 69 -9.39 -16.21 7.15
CA LEU A 69 -8.30 -17.17 6.97
C LEU A 69 -8.83 -18.62 6.82
N GLN A 70 -9.84 -19.02 7.60
CA GLN A 70 -10.46 -20.35 7.46
C GLN A 70 -11.16 -20.55 6.11
N GLU A 71 -11.65 -19.48 5.48
CA GLU A 71 -12.23 -19.54 4.13
C GLU A 71 -11.17 -19.69 3.03
N ILE A 72 -9.98 -19.11 3.23
CA ILE A 72 -8.86 -19.19 2.28
C ILE A 72 -8.20 -20.57 2.28
N ILE A 73 -8.03 -21.18 3.46
CA ILE A 73 -7.29 -22.45 3.64
C ILE A 73 -7.77 -23.54 2.66
N PRO A 74 -9.08 -23.84 2.51
CA PRO A 74 -9.57 -24.86 1.59
C PRO A 74 -9.31 -24.58 0.11
N ALA A 75 -9.06 -23.34 -0.31
CA ALA A 75 -8.79 -23.03 -1.70
C ALA A 75 -7.34 -23.32 -2.12
N CYS A 76 -6.42 -23.35 -1.16
CA CYS A 76 -4.98 -23.58 -1.34
C CYS A 76 -4.67 -25.07 -1.58
N ARG A 77 -5.08 -25.58 -2.75
CA ARG A 77 -4.84 -26.96 -3.22
C ARG A 77 -3.71 -27.03 -4.24
N GLY A 78 -2.76 -27.94 -4.04
CA GLY A 78 -1.72 -28.22 -5.03
C GLY A 78 -0.70 -27.10 -5.21
N LEU A 79 -0.66 -26.14 -4.28
CA LEU A 79 0.36 -25.13 -4.12
C LEU A 79 0.55 -24.81 -2.64
N VAL A 80 1.64 -24.12 -2.33
CA VAL A 80 1.85 -23.45 -1.04
C VAL A 80 1.38 -22.01 -1.15
N ALA A 81 0.64 -21.51 -0.18
CA ALA A 81 0.28 -20.09 -0.06
C ALA A 81 0.86 -19.49 1.22
N ILE A 82 1.46 -18.30 1.11
CA ILE A 82 1.90 -17.47 2.24
C ILE A 82 1.00 -16.23 2.26
N VAL A 83 0.14 -16.10 3.27
CA VAL A 83 -0.90 -15.07 3.34
C VAL A 83 -0.74 -14.18 4.56
N GLY A 84 -0.62 -12.86 4.36
CA GLY A 84 -0.57 -11.88 5.44
C GLY A 84 -1.92 -11.71 6.15
N TYR A 85 -1.91 -11.75 7.49
CA TYR A 85 -3.12 -11.62 8.31
C TYR A 85 -2.77 -11.21 9.75
N VAL A 86 -3.80 -10.98 10.58
CA VAL A 86 -3.61 -10.75 12.02
C VAL A 86 -3.62 -12.07 12.79
N GLY A 87 -2.47 -12.47 13.31
CA GLY A 87 -2.30 -13.64 14.16
C GLY A 87 -2.67 -13.39 15.62
N GLN A 88 -3.05 -14.44 16.34
CA GLN A 88 -3.31 -14.40 17.79
C GLN A 88 -2.88 -15.72 18.43
N ASP A 89 -2.16 -15.67 19.56
CA ASP A 89 -1.84 -16.87 20.33
C ASP A 89 -2.95 -17.16 21.34
N LEU A 90 -3.77 -18.19 21.06
CA LEU A 90 -4.89 -18.60 21.91
C LEU A 90 -4.47 -19.54 23.05
N LYS A 91 -3.22 -20.00 23.07
CA LYS A 91 -2.72 -20.93 24.11
C LYS A 91 -2.15 -20.22 25.33
N ARG A 92 -1.87 -18.91 25.23
CA ARG A 92 -1.32 -18.11 26.33
C ARG A 92 -2.44 -17.62 27.25
N ASN A 93 -2.23 -17.77 28.56
CA ASN A 93 -3.24 -17.45 29.58
C ASN A 93 -3.48 -15.93 29.62
N PRO A 94 -4.70 -15.42 29.36
CA PRO A 94 -5.00 -13.98 29.29
C PRO A 94 -4.73 -13.21 30.59
N ARG A 95 -4.49 -13.90 31.71
CA ARG A 95 -4.13 -13.31 33.01
C ARG A 95 -2.64 -13.04 33.20
N SER A 96 -1.78 -13.41 32.25
CA SER A 96 -0.31 -13.30 32.36
C SER A 96 0.30 -12.09 31.63
N SER A 97 -0.50 -11.29 30.91
CA SER A 97 0.02 -10.18 30.11
C SER A 97 0.16 -8.92 30.95
N SER A 98 1.39 -8.47 31.18
CA SER A 98 1.72 -7.11 31.64
C SER A 98 1.55 -6.10 30.49
N CYS A 99 0.40 -6.11 29.82
CA CYS A 99 0.09 -5.21 28.73
C CYS A 99 -0.77 -4.07 29.25
N GLY A 100 -0.35 -2.83 28.99
CA GLY A 100 -1.20 -1.67 29.16
C GLY A 100 -2.50 -1.86 28.36
N ALA A 101 -3.63 -1.63 29.02
CA ALA A 101 -4.98 -1.63 28.45
C ALA A 101 -5.44 -2.92 27.71
N GLY A 102 -5.31 -4.10 28.34
CA GLY A 102 -6.36 -5.14 28.31
C GLY A 102 -6.76 -5.81 26.97
N GLY A 103 -6.01 -5.66 25.89
CA GLY A 103 -6.26 -6.32 24.60
C GLY A 103 -5.63 -7.73 24.46
N PRO A 104 -6.08 -8.55 23.48
CA PRO A 104 -5.45 -9.83 23.15
C PRO A 104 -4.01 -9.67 22.61
N GLU A 105 -3.13 -10.65 22.83
CA GLU A 105 -1.80 -10.69 22.18
C GLU A 105 -1.96 -10.94 20.67
N LEU A 106 -1.94 -9.86 19.89
CA LEU A 106 -1.97 -9.88 18.43
C LEU A 106 -0.58 -9.88 17.83
N TYR A 107 -0.45 -10.45 16.63
CA TYR A 107 0.77 -10.45 15.84
C TYR A 107 0.46 -10.05 14.40
N ASN A 108 1.33 -9.22 13.81
CA ASN A 108 1.39 -9.10 12.35
C ASN A 108 2.05 -10.37 11.82
N ALA A 109 1.30 -11.16 11.03
CA ALA A 109 1.65 -12.55 10.78
C ALA A 109 1.48 -12.98 9.31
N ALA A 110 2.23 -14.01 8.94
CA ALA A 110 2.08 -14.74 7.70
C ALA A 110 1.59 -16.17 7.99
N ALA A 111 0.43 -16.53 7.45
CA ALA A 111 -0.09 -17.90 7.48
C ALA A 111 0.61 -18.74 6.42
N LEU A 112 1.12 -19.92 6.81
CA LEU A 112 1.76 -20.88 5.92
C LEU A 112 0.77 -21.99 5.59
N ILE A 113 0.23 -21.99 4.38
CA ILE A 113 -0.88 -22.86 3.98
C ILE A 113 -0.40 -23.82 2.88
N ALA A 114 -0.71 -25.10 3.03
CA ALA A 114 -0.52 -26.07 1.95
C ALA A 114 -1.55 -27.21 2.04
N ASP A 115 -2.01 -27.69 0.89
CA ASP A 115 -2.92 -28.82 0.75
C ASP A 115 -4.10 -28.77 1.74
N HIS A 116 -4.84 -27.66 1.69
CA HIS A 116 -6.03 -27.41 2.51
C HIS A 116 -5.77 -27.30 4.02
N ARG A 117 -4.52 -27.07 4.45
CA ARG A 117 -4.17 -27.01 5.87
C ARG A 117 -3.29 -25.81 6.17
N LEU A 118 -3.55 -25.19 7.33
CA LEU A 118 -2.61 -24.29 7.97
C LEU A 118 -1.48 -25.12 8.58
N LEU A 119 -0.27 -24.99 8.04
CA LEU A 119 0.92 -25.66 8.55
C LEU A 119 1.44 -24.98 9.81
N GLY A 120 1.39 -23.65 9.83
CA GLY A 120 1.84 -22.81 10.93
C GLY A 120 1.84 -21.35 10.52
N ASN A 121 2.49 -20.52 11.34
CA ASN A 121 2.56 -19.08 11.16
C ASN A 121 3.99 -18.58 11.36
N TYR A 122 4.30 -17.48 10.70
CA TYR A 122 5.43 -16.63 11.05
C TYR A 122 4.90 -15.31 11.61
N HIS A 123 5.48 -14.80 12.70
CA HIS A 123 5.12 -13.52 13.31
C HIS A 123 6.27 -12.53 13.08
N LYS A 124 5.95 -11.33 12.60
CA LYS A 124 6.88 -10.23 12.34
C LYS A 124 7.73 -9.96 13.58
N GLN A 125 9.05 -9.91 13.44
CA GLN A 125 9.96 -9.73 14.58
C GLN A 125 10.40 -8.29 14.76
N SER A 126 10.49 -7.53 13.66
CA SER A 126 10.84 -6.12 13.65
C SER A 126 9.58 -5.28 13.43
N LEU A 127 9.03 -4.73 14.51
CA LEU A 127 7.85 -3.86 14.43
C LEU A 127 8.26 -2.42 14.09
N VAL A 128 7.52 -1.77 13.18
CA VAL A 128 7.78 -0.38 12.77
C VAL A 128 7.00 0.58 13.66
N ASN A 129 7.70 1.49 14.35
CA ASN A 129 7.12 2.55 15.21
C ASN A 129 7.68 3.94 14.89
N HIS A 130 7.90 4.22 13.61
CA HIS A 130 8.39 5.51 13.15
C HIS A 130 7.67 5.90 11.86
N GLY A 131 7.65 7.21 11.57
CA GLY A 131 6.94 7.74 10.42
C GLY A 131 5.45 7.45 10.51
N VAL A 132 4.92 6.70 9.53
CA VAL A 132 3.48 6.46 9.34
C VAL A 132 2.96 5.19 10.03
N PHE A 133 3.82 4.47 10.76
CA PHE A 133 3.45 3.22 11.44
C PHE A 133 3.68 3.29 12.94
N ASP A 134 2.74 2.73 13.70
CA ASP A 134 2.79 2.52 15.15
C ASP A 134 2.41 1.06 15.48
N GLU A 135 3.18 0.09 14.95
CA GLU A 135 2.83 -1.32 15.05
C GLU A 135 2.86 -1.86 16.49
N SER A 136 3.72 -1.33 17.37
CA SER A 136 3.80 -1.76 18.77
C SER A 136 2.62 -1.30 19.62
N ARG A 137 1.80 -0.38 19.13
CA ARG A 137 0.47 -0.13 19.71
C ARG A 137 -0.43 -1.36 19.61
N TYR A 138 -0.29 -2.13 18.54
CA TYR A 138 -1.24 -3.21 18.21
C TYR A 138 -0.66 -4.61 18.35
N PHE A 139 0.62 -4.79 18.03
CA PHE A 139 1.25 -6.09 17.85
C PHE A 139 2.38 -6.34 18.84
N GLN A 140 2.55 -7.62 19.19
CA GLN A 140 3.74 -8.12 19.87
C GLN A 140 4.78 -8.60 18.84
N PRO A 141 6.08 -8.42 19.09
CA PRO A 141 7.10 -8.94 18.21
C PRO A 141 7.17 -10.48 18.29
N GLY A 142 7.30 -11.13 17.15
CA GLY A 142 7.60 -12.55 17.05
C GLY A 142 9.00 -12.89 17.59
N GLN A 143 9.20 -14.15 17.97
CA GLN A 143 10.48 -14.63 18.52
C GLN A 143 11.07 -15.81 17.74
N ARG A 144 10.24 -16.53 16.97
CA ARG A 144 10.61 -17.78 16.32
C ARG A 144 10.90 -17.57 14.83
N LEU A 145 11.92 -18.25 14.32
CA LEU A 145 12.16 -18.38 12.89
C LEU A 145 11.19 -19.41 12.32
N SER A 146 10.69 -19.18 11.10
CA SER A 146 9.82 -20.14 10.41
C SER A 146 10.45 -20.55 9.09
N LEU A 147 10.81 -21.84 8.99
CA LEU A 147 11.33 -22.43 7.76
C LEU A 147 10.34 -23.41 7.16
N LEU A 148 10.07 -23.27 5.87
CA LEU A 148 9.19 -24.13 5.10
C LEU A 148 9.99 -24.92 4.06
N ARG A 149 9.88 -26.25 4.05
CA ARG A 149 10.48 -27.10 3.03
C ARG A 149 9.48 -27.43 1.93
N VAL A 150 9.75 -26.97 0.71
CA VAL A 150 8.93 -27.19 -0.50
C VAL A 150 9.80 -27.80 -1.59
N ARG A 151 9.43 -28.99 -2.10
CA ARG A 151 10.21 -29.76 -3.10
C ARG A 151 11.71 -29.89 -2.76
N GLY A 152 12.02 -30.03 -1.47
CA GLY A 152 13.40 -30.17 -0.99
C GLY A 152 14.22 -28.87 -0.99
N VAL A 153 13.61 -27.73 -1.30
CA VAL A 153 14.16 -26.39 -1.11
C VAL A 153 13.66 -25.84 0.23
N VAL A 154 14.55 -25.19 0.99
CA VAL A 154 14.18 -24.58 2.27
C VAL A 154 13.93 -23.08 2.09
N ILE A 155 12.75 -22.63 2.47
CA ILE A 155 12.28 -21.26 2.37
C ILE A 155 12.19 -20.65 3.76
N GLY A 156 12.77 -19.48 3.95
CA GLY A 156 12.54 -18.62 5.11
C GLY A 156 11.46 -17.59 4.82
N VAL A 157 10.72 -17.18 5.85
CA VAL A 157 9.65 -16.18 5.74
C VAL A 157 10.01 -14.95 6.57
N THR A 158 9.71 -13.76 6.05
CA THR A 158 9.90 -12.46 6.72
C THR A 158 8.74 -11.52 6.36
N LEU A 159 8.49 -10.49 7.18
CA LEU A 159 7.53 -9.42 6.89
C LEU A 159 8.23 -8.06 6.83
N CYS A 160 8.07 -7.33 5.72
CA CYS A 160 8.51 -5.95 5.53
C CYS A 160 9.85 -5.62 6.19
N GLU A 161 9.81 -4.87 7.30
CA GLU A 161 10.95 -4.37 8.08
C GLU A 161 11.92 -5.45 8.60
N ASP A 162 11.48 -6.70 8.66
CA ASP A 162 12.34 -7.83 9.00
C ASP A 162 13.59 -7.95 8.09
N LEU A 163 13.55 -7.37 6.89
CA LEU A 163 14.70 -7.26 5.96
C LEU A 163 15.79 -6.31 6.45
N GLU A 164 15.42 -5.28 7.20
CA GLU A 164 16.31 -4.26 7.77
C GLU A 164 16.70 -4.59 9.22
N CYS A 165 16.09 -5.62 9.81
CA CYS A 165 16.28 -6.02 11.19
C CYS A 165 17.76 -6.12 11.60
N SER A 166 18.15 -5.28 12.56
CA SER A 166 19.51 -5.20 13.12
C SER A 166 20.00 -6.52 13.73
N LYS A 167 19.08 -7.40 14.13
CA LYS A 167 19.39 -8.75 14.64
C LYS A 167 19.81 -9.74 13.53
N GLY A 168 19.83 -9.32 12.28
CA GLY A 168 20.31 -10.11 11.15
C GLY A 168 19.43 -11.32 10.85
N LEU A 169 18.12 -11.12 10.76
CA LEU A 169 17.14 -12.21 10.64
C LEU A 169 17.40 -13.10 9.41
N ILE A 170 17.62 -12.49 8.24
CA ILE A 170 17.93 -13.22 7.00
C ILE A 170 19.18 -14.07 7.18
N ARG A 171 20.23 -13.51 7.80
CA ARG A 171 21.48 -14.22 8.10
C ARG A 171 21.24 -15.43 8.99
N ARG A 172 20.39 -15.28 10.01
CA ARG A 172 20.00 -16.38 10.91
C ARG A 172 19.25 -17.47 10.15
N GLN A 173 18.26 -17.13 9.33
CA GLN A 173 17.52 -18.10 8.50
C GLN A 173 18.45 -18.82 7.50
N ALA A 174 19.35 -18.10 6.83
CA ALA A 174 20.34 -18.67 5.92
C ALA A 174 21.36 -19.57 6.64
N ALA A 175 21.70 -19.28 7.90
CA ALA A 175 22.59 -20.12 8.71
C ALA A 175 21.96 -21.46 9.09
N VAL A 176 20.63 -21.52 9.26
CA VAL A 176 19.89 -22.77 9.55
C VAL A 176 19.31 -23.46 8.32
N GLY A 177 19.71 -22.99 7.13
CA GLY A 177 19.55 -23.69 5.85
C GLY A 177 18.57 -23.09 4.87
N ALA A 178 18.03 -21.89 5.10
CA ALA A 178 17.20 -21.21 4.09
C ALA A 178 18.00 -20.93 2.82
N GLU A 179 17.40 -21.24 1.67
CA GLU A 179 17.94 -21.03 0.32
C GLU A 179 17.21 -19.91 -0.41
N ILE A 180 15.94 -19.70 -0.05
CA ILE A 180 15.05 -18.64 -0.54
C ILE A 180 14.46 -17.92 0.67
N ILE A 181 14.34 -16.60 0.60
CA ILE A 181 13.57 -15.78 1.54
C ILE A 181 12.33 -15.25 0.83
N VAL A 182 11.16 -15.50 1.42
CA VAL A 182 9.90 -14.90 1.01
C VAL A 182 9.56 -13.79 1.97
N ASN A 183 9.64 -12.56 1.48
CA ASN A 183 9.21 -11.38 2.21
C ASN A 183 7.85 -10.92 1.69
N ILE A 184 6.89 -10.79 2.60
CA ILE A 184 5.60 -10.17 2.31
C ILE A 184 5.56 -8.77 2.92
N SER A 185 5.08 -7.78 2.18
CA SER A 185 5.21 -6.36 2.55
C SER A 185 3.98 -5.54 2.25
N ALA A 186 3.79 -4.50 3.06
CA ALA A 186 2.97 -3.34 2.79
C ALA A 186 3.85 -2.09 3.00
N SER A 187 4.82 -1.90 2.11
CA SER A 187 5.74 -0.77 2.13
C SER A 187 5.14 0.41 1.36
N PRO A 188 4.81 1.53 2.02
CA PRO A 188 4.22 2.68 1.38
C PRO A 188 5.24 3.40 0.49
N PHE A 189 4.73 4.04 -0.54
CA PHE A 189 5.43 4.87 -1.48
C PHE A 189 5.95 6.15 -0.83
N HIS A 190 7.16 6.54 -1.21
CA HIS A 190 7.59 7.92 -1.28
C HIS A 190 8.55 8.03 -2.46
N ARG A 191 8.73 9.23 -3.01
CA ARG A 191 9.61 9.51 -4.16
C ARG A 191 10.96 8.79 -4.01
N GLY A 192 11.33 7.99 -5.01
CA GLY A 192 12.62 7.27 -5.07
C GLY A 192 12.76 6.01 -4.22
N LYS A 193 11.74 5.64 -3.42
CA LYS A 193 11.80 4.47 -2.51
C LYS A 193 11.96 3.15 -3.27
N SER A 194 11.37 3.03 -4.45
CA SER A 194 11.43 1.82 -5.27
C SER A 194 12.89 1.40 -5.54
N ARG A 195 13.74 2.37 -5.90
CA ARG A 195 15.18 2.16 -6.17
C ARG A 195 15.96 1.78 -4.92
N THR A 196 15.79 2.49 -3.81
CA THR A 196 16.51 2.21 -2.57
C THR A 196 16.12 0.85 -1.98
N ARG A 197 14.83 0.49 -2.08
CA ARG A 197 14.30 -0.81 -1.68
C ARG A 197 14.91 -1.95 -2.47
N GLU A 198 15.00 -1.85 -3.80
CA GLU A 198 15.62 -2.89 -4.62
C GLU A 198 17.12 -3.07 -4.29
N GLN A 199 17.85 -1.97 -4.07
CA GLN A 199 19.25 -2.01 -3.65
C GLN A 199 19.43 -2.72 -2.31
N LEU A 200 18.57 -2.43 -1.32
CA LEU A 200 18.55 -3.12 -0.04
C LEU A 200 18.32 -4.63 -0.24
N LEU A 201 17.32 -5.00 -1.02
CA LEU A 201 16.98 -6.40 -1.27
C LEU A 201 18.14 -7.15 -1.97
N ALA A 202 18.78 -6.53 -2.97
CA ALA A 202 19.94 -7.06 -3.66
C ALA A 202 21.14 -7.26 -2.71
N ALA A 203 21.36 -6.32 -1.80
CA ALA A 203 22.36 -6.46 -0.74
C ALA A 203 22.01 -7.65 0.18
N ARG A 204 20.76 -7.79 0.61
CA ARG A 204 20.33 -8.91 1.46
C ARG A 204 20.47 -10.27 0.78
N ALA A 205 20.21 -10.35 -0.52
CA ALA A 205 20.40 -11.57 -1.29
C ALA A 205 21.89 -11.96 -1.37
N SER A 206 22.74 -11.03 -1.81
CA SER A 206 24.18 -11.24 -2.01
C SER A 206 24.96 -11.48 -0.70
N GLU A 207 24.67 -10.74 0.37
CA GLU A 207 25.31 -10.91 1.68
C GLU A 207 25.11 -12.29 2.29
N ASN A 208 23.94 -12.91 2.03
CA ASN A 208 23.52 -14.15 2.68
C ASN A 208 23.61 -15.36 1.74
N GLY A 209 23.81 -15.13 0.43
CA GLY A 209 23.88 -16.16 -0.60
C GLY A 209 22.55 -16.89 -0.77
N VAL A 210 21.44 -16.15 -0.66
CA VAL A 210 20.06 -16.66 -0.76
C VAL A 210 19.32 -15.89 -1.83
N ILE A 211 18.31 -16.53 -2.42
CA ILE A 211 17.36 -15.85 -3.31
C ILE A 211 16.41 -15.05 -2.43
N VAL A 212 16.07 -13.82 -2.82
CA VAL A 212 15.13 -12.97 -2.09
C VAL A 212 13.94 -12.70 -2.99
N THR A 213 12.75 -13.00 -2.49
CA THR A 213 11.48 -12.63 -3.12
C THR A 213 10.77 -11.63 -2.24
N TYR A 214 10.16 -10.62 -2.86
CA TYR A 214 9.54 -9.49 -2.20
C TYR A 214 8.21 -9.19 -2.87
N VAL A 215 7.10 -9.52 -2.20
CA VAL A 215 5.76 -9.13 -2.65
C VAL A 215 5.31 -7.92 -1.86
N ASN A 216 4.93 -6.85 -2.55
CA ASN A 216 4.40 -5.65 -1.93
C ASN A 216 2.93 -5.46 -2.28
N MET A 217 2.21 -4.82 -1.38
CA MET A 217 0.88 -4.27 -1.65
C MET A 217 0.96 -3.21 -2.77
N VAL A 218 -0.14 -3.03 -3.48
CA VAL A 218 -0.37 -1.89 -4.38
C VAL A 218 -1.72 -1.26 -4.06
N GLY A 219 -1.86 0.06 -4.22
CA GLY A 219 -3.14 0.76 -4.01
C GLY A 219 -3.07 1.92 -3.04
N GLY A 220 -4.07 2.80 -3.07
CA GLY A 220 -4.26 3.87 -2.10
C GLY A 220 -5.01 3.39 -0.85
N GLN A 221 -4.57 3.82 0.33
CA GLN A 221 -5.29 3.69 1.59
C GLN A 221 -5.16 5.01 2.35
N ASP A 222 -6.25 5.76 2.42
CA ASP A 222 -6.30 7.11 3.00
C ASP A 222 -5.18 8.00 2.43
N GLU A 223 -4.18 8.36 3.24
CA GLU A 223 -3.06 9.19 2.79
C GLU A 223 -1.87 8.41 2.23
N LEU A 224 -1.84 7.10 2.40
CA LEU A 224 -0.76 6.25 1.93
C LEU A 224 -1.07 5.71 0.54
N VAL A 225 -0.02 5.57 -0.27
CA VAL A 225 -0.06 4.82 -1.52
C VAL A 225 0.94 3.69 -1.41
N PHE A 226 0.56 2.48 -1.80
CA PHE A 226 1.47 1.36 -1.96
C PHE A 226 1.79 1.20 -3.45
N ASP A 227 3.07 1.13 -3.79
CA ASP A 227 3.56 1.22 -5.17
C ASP A 227 3.65 -0.15 -5.87
N GLY A 228 3.47 -1.26 -5.15
CA GLY A 228 3.80 -2.57 -5.69
C GLY A 228 5.31 -2.71 -5.86
N ASN A 229 5.78 -2.78 -7.11
CA ASN A 229 7.19 -3.06 -7.45
C ASN A 229 7.71 -4.36 -6.81
N SER A 230 6.86 -5.41 -6.82
CA SER A 230 7.24 -6.73 -6.34
C SER A 230 8.39 -7.30 -7.19
N VAL A 231 9.37 -7.95 -6.55
CA VAL A 231 10.62 -8.33 -7.21
C VAL A 231 11.15 -9.69 -6.72
N ILE A 232 11.79 -10.42 -7.63
CA ILE A 232 12.54 -11.66 -7.34
C ILE A 232 14.00 -11.43 -7.72
N LEU A 233 14.90 -11.65 -6.76
CA LEU A 233 16.34 -11.46 -6.90
C LEU A 233 17.08 -12.77 -6.70
N ASP A 234 18.05 -13.03 -7.56
CA ASP A 234 18.95 -14.17 -7.42
C ASP A 234 19.94 -13.99 -6.24
N ARG A 235 20.80 -14.99 -6.03
CA ARG A 235 21.78 -14.99 -4.93
C ARG A 235 22.89 -13.96 -5.05
N ALA A 236 23.09 -13.38 -6.24
CA ALA A 236 24.04 -12.31 -6.48
C ALA A 236 23.38 -10.92 -6.37
N GLY A 237 22.06 -10.87 -6.19
CA GLY A 237 21.27 -9.63 -6.20
C GLY A 237 20.84 -9.20 -7.59
N GLY A 238 20.94 -10.06 -8.60
CA GLY A 238 20.42 -9.82 -9.94
C GLY A 238 18.91 -10.02 -10.01
N VAL A 239 18.21 -9.15 -10.72
CA VAL A 239 16.74 -9.21 -10.86
C VAL A 239 16.34 -10.34 -11.82
N LEU A 240 15.55 -11.28 -11.33
CA LEU A 240 14.97 -12.38 -12.11
C LEU A 240 13.57 -12.05 -12.64
N ALA A 241 12.80 -11.27 -11.87
CA ALA A 241 11.47 -10.78 -12.24
C ALA A 241 11.12 -9.51 -11.47
N ARG A 242 10.37 -8.60 -12.10
CA ARG A 242 9.87 -7.37 -11.48
C ARG A 242 8.47 -7.03 -12.01
N GLY A 243 7.51 -6.85 -11.10
CA GLY A 243 6.16 -6.38 -11.41
C GLY A 243 6.11 -4.88 -11.67
N GLY A 244 5.05 -4.41 -12.33
CA GLY A 244 4.87 -2.99 -12.60
C GLY A 244 4.59 -2.16 -11.34
N ALA A 245 4.92 -0.88 -11.39
CA ALA A 245 4.53 0.07 -10.36
C ALA A 245 3.04 0.45 -10.49
N PHE A 246 2.36 0.65 -9.36
CA PHE A 246 0.98 1.18 -9.29
C PHE A 246 -0.10 0.37 -10.03
N GLN A 247 0.12 -0.91 -10.27
CA GLN A 247 -0.84 -1.83 -10.88
C GLN A 247 -0.93 -3.17 -10.14
N GLU A 248 -2.08 -3.85 -10.19
CA GLU A 248 -2.21 -5.22 -9.70
C GLU A 248 -1.66 -6.22 -10.71
N GLU A 249 -0.91 -7.22 -10.25
CA GLU A 249 -0.24 -8.19 -11.12
C GLU A 249 0.13 -9.48 -10.39
N LEU A 250 0.18 -10.60 -11.11
CA LEU A 250 0.81 -11.84 -10.63
C LEU A 250 2.20 -11.99 -11.26
N VAL A 251 3.24 -11.65 -10.50
CA VAL A 251 4.63 -11.78 -10.97
C VAL A 251 5.09 -13.22 -10.79
N VAL A 252 5.50 -13.89 -11.86
CA VAL A 252 5.84 -15.33 -11.82
C VAL A 252 7.23 -15.60 -12.40
N ALA A 253 8.03 -16.39 -11.69
CA ALA A 253 9.34 -16.84 -12.17
C ALA A 253 9.67 -18.28 -11.76
N ASP A 254 10.42 -18.98 -12.62
CA ASP A 254 11.12 -20.21 -12.26
C ASP A 254 12.44 -19.88 -11.57
N VAL A 255 12.63 -20.41 -10.37
CA VAL A 255 13.72 -20.08 -9.47
C VAL A 255 14.55 -21.33 -9.18
N GLY A 256 15.77 -21.37 -9.72
CA GLY A 256 16.70 -22.49 -9.54
C GLY A 256 17.63 -22.29 -8.33
N VAL A 257 17.71 -23.27 -7.44
CA VAL A 257 18.58 -23.19 -6.25
C VAL A 257 19.92 -23.93 -6.38
N ASP A 258 20.23 -24.55 -7.51
CA ASP A 258 21.43 -25.39 -7.67
C ASP A 258 22.68 -24.66 -8.21
N ALA A 259 22.61 -23.34 -8.48
CA ALA A 259 23.79 -22.58 -8.92
C ALA A 259 24.66 -22.17 -7.72
N ILE A 260 25.69 -22.95 -7.42
CA ILE A 260 26.87 -22.50 -6.67
C ILE A 260 28.07 -22.65 -7.61
N PRO A 261 28.64 -21.56 -8.16
CA PRO A 261 30.04 -21.58 -8.54
C PRO A 261 30.84 -21.86 -7.27
N SER A 262 31.65 -22.90 -7.31
CA SER A 262 32.41 -23.53 -6.21
C SER A 262 33.51 -22.66 -5.57
N GLY A 263 33.26 -21.35 -5.39
CA GLY A 263 34.27 -20.39 -4.96
C GLY A 263 33.72 -19.24 -4.13
N ARG A 264 33.05 -19.51 -3.01
CA ARG A 264 32.94 -18.63 -1.82
C ARG A 264 32.04 -19.30 -0.76
N ARG A 265 32.62 -20.14 0.10
CA ARG A 265 31.93 -20.62 1.31
C ARG A 265 32.42 -19.83 2.53
N PRO A 266 31.61 -18.97 3.18
CA PRO A 266 31.89 -18.51 4.53
C PRO A 266 31.48 -19.62 5.53
N GLN A 267 32.19 -20.75 5.52
CA GLN A 267 31.74 -22.00 6.16
C GLN A 267 31.95 -22.02 7.68
N ARG A 268 32.87 -21.21 8.23
CA ARG A 268 33.20 -21.24 9.67
C ARG A 268 32.29 -20.39 10.57
N ARG A 269 31.65 -19.33 10.07
CA ARG A 269 30.73 -18.48 10.87
C ARG A 269 29.29 -19.04 10.96
N LYS A 270 28.82 -19.79 9.96
CA LYS A 270 27.44 -20.36 9.93
C LYS A 270 27.20 -21.42 11.03
N ILE A 271 28.22 -22.22 11.37
CA ILE A 271 28.10 -23.36 12.30
C ILE A 271 27.88 -22.88 13.76
N ARG A 272 28.56 -21.80 14.19
CA ARG A 272 28.42 -21.24 15.55
C ARG A 272 27.02 -20.66 15.82
N ILE A 273 26.41 -20.03 14.81
CA ILE A 273 25.09 -19.39 14.91
C ILE A 273 23.97 -20.44 14.93
N ALA A 274 24.10 -21.53 14.15
CA ALA A 274 23.09 -22.59 14.10
C ALA A 274 22.91 -23.32 15.45
N GLY A 275 23.98 -23.46 16.25
CA GLY A 275 23.94 -24.13 17.55
C GLY A 275 23.13 -23.38 18.62
N THR A 276 23.05 -22.05 18.55
CA THR A 276 22.29 -21.21 19.51
C THR A 276 20.80 -21.07 19.13
N ILE A 277 20.44 -21.31 17.87
CA ILE A 277 19.10 -21.04 17.33
C ILE A 277 18.10 -22.18 17.55
N GLY A 278 18.55 -23.37 17.97
CA GLY A 278 17.73 -24.60 17.98
C GLY A 278 16.39 -24.51 18.71
N ALA A 279 16.28 -23.70 19.77
CA ALA A 279 15.04 -23.53 20.53
C ALA A 279 14.01 -22.61 19.87
N ASP A 280 14.45 -21.68 18.99
CA ASP A 280 13.63 -20.60 18.40
C ASP A 280 13.36 -20.84 16.90
N LEU A 281 13.18 -22.09 16.50
CA LEU A 281 13.02 -22.47 15.10
C LEU A 281 11.84 -23.43 14.91
N ASP A 282 10.89 -23.00 14.08
CA ASP A 282 9.82 -23.84 13.57
C ASP A 282 10.15 -24.34 12.16
N ARG A 283 10.04 -25.65 11.96
CA ARG A 283 10.26 -26.29 10.67
C ARG A 283 8.98 -26.94 10.18
N TYR A 284 8.52 -26.49 9.03
CA TYR A 284 7.36 -27.03 8.33
C TYR A 284 7.84 -27.75 7.07
N SER A 285 7.19 -28.86 6.72
CA SER A 285 7.51 -29.62 5.50
C SER A 285 6.24 -29.94 4.75
N VAL A 286 6.25 -29.70 3.44
CA VAL A 286 5.09 -29.93 2.58
C VAL A 286 5.27 -31.21 1.78
N LYS A 287 4.29 -32.12 1.87
CA LYS A 287 4.22 -33.32 1.03
C LYS A 287 3.46 -32.99 -0.25
N MET A 288 4.09 -32.25 -1.15
CA MET A 288 3.51 -31.97 -2.46
C MET A 288 3.50 -33.23 -3.32
N LEU A 289 2.39 -33.48 -4.01
CA LEU A 289 2.35 -34.49 -5.08
C LEU A 289 3.44 -34.19 -6.12
N ALA A 290 4.01 -35.25 -6.70
CA ALA A 290 4.99 -35.11 -7.78
C ALA A 290 4.34 -34.37 -8.96
N ILE A 291 4.97 -33.30 -9.44
CA ILE A 291 4.54 -32.66 -10.70
C ILE A 291 4.84 -33.64 -11.82
N GLU A 292 3.92 -33.78 -12.76
CA GLU A 292 4.18 -34.41 -14.04
C GLU A 292 5.46 -33.82 -14.65
N LYS A 293 6.39 -34.70 -15.04
CA LYS A 293 7.79 -34.41 -15.37
C LYS A 293 8.05 -33.45 -16.56
N MET A 294 7.05 -32.74 -17.09
CA MET A 294 7.24 -31.73 -18.14
C MET A 294 6.38 -30.50 -17.87
N ARG A 295 6.95 -29.51 -17.17
CA ARG A 295 6.42 -28.14 -17.18
C ARG A 295 7.34 -27.26 -18.03
N PRO A 296 6.85 -26.59 -19.09
CA PRO A 296 7.67 -25.67 -19.86
C PRO A 296 8.14 -24.51 -18.95
N PRO A 297 9.39 -24.04 -19.11
CA PRO A 297 9.88 -22.87 -18.38
C PRO A 297 8.97 -21.67 -18.59
N ILE A 298 8.75 -20.87 -17.55
CA ILE A 298 8.06 -19.59 -17.72
C ILE A 298 9.08 -18.50 -18.04
N ARG A 299 8.76 -17.66 -19.02
CA ARG A 299 9.51 -16.44 -19.26
C ARG A 299 9.08 -15.43 -18.20
N SER A 300 10.00 -15.07 -17.32
CA SER A 300 9.77 -14.00 -16.36
C SER A 300 9.83 -12.63 -17.05
N THR A 301 9.03 -11.70 -16.55
CA THR A 301 9.05 -10.30 -16.97
C THR A 301 9.86 -9.49 -15.97
N VAL A 302 10.76 -8.64 -16.47
CA VAL A 302 11.44 -7.61 -15.69
C VAL A 302 10.91 -6.28 -16.19
N THR A 303 9.93 -5.71 -15.48
CA THR A 303 9.38 -4.40 -15.83
C THR A 303 10.43 -3.33 -15.54
N GLU A 304 10.61 -2.38 -16.45
CA GLU A 304 11.56 -1.28 -16.24
C GLU A 304 11.07 -0.32 -15.14
N PRO A 305 11.98 0.25 -14.33
CA PRO A 305 11.63 1.28 -13.38
C PRO A 305 11.08 2.51 -14.12
N ILE A 306 10.03 3.12 -13.56
CA ILE A 306 9.46 4.35 -14.09
C ILE A 306 10.32 5.58 -13.72
N GLU A 307 10.16 6.63 -14.51
CA GLU A 307 10.82 7.91 -14.26
C GLU A 307 10.25 8.60 -13.02
N ASP A 308 11.04 9.48 -12.43
CA ASP A 308 10.76 10.07 -11.11
C ASP A 308 9.47 10.91 -11.07
N LEU A 309 9.21 11.76 -12.08
CA LEU A 309 7.96 12.53 -12.15
C LEU A 309 6.75 11.64 -12.47
N GLU A 310 6.95 10.63 -13.32
CA GLU A 310 5.90 9.67 -13.65
C GLU A 310 5.51 8.83 -12.42
N GLU A 311 6.48 8.48 -11.57
CA GLU A 311 6.26 7.78 -10.29
C GLU A 311 5.34 8.58 -9.36
N ILE A 312 5.62 9.87 -9.20
CA ILE A 312 4.79 10.77 -8.39
C ILE A 312 3.38 10.89 -9.00
N TYR A 313 3.30 11.15 -10.31
CA TYR A 313 2.02 11.34 -10.98
C TYR A 313 1.11 10.10 -10.89
N ARG A 314 1.64 8.90 -11.15
CA ARG A 314 0.89 7.65 -11.02
C ARG A 314 0.46 7.36 -9.58
N ALA A 315 1.25 7.76 -8.58
CA ALA A 315 0.85 7.66 -7.19
C ALA A 315 -0.38 8.53 -6.89
N LEU A 316 -0.40 9.78 -7.37
CA LEU A 316 -1.54 10.70 -7.20
C LEU A 316 -2.80 10.15 -7.87
N VAL A 317 -2.67 9.65 -9.11
CA VAL A 317 -3.78 9.03 -9.86
C VAL A 317 -4.34 7.82 -9.12
N LEU A 318 -3.47 6.93 -8.63
CA LEU A 318 -3.90 5.74 -7.88
C LEU A 318 -4.57 6.13 -6.54
N ALA A 319 -4.05 7.14 -5.85
CA ALA A 319 -4.63 7.65 -4.60
C ALA A 319 -6.05 8.16 -4.82
N VAL A 320 -6.28 9.02 -5.82
CA VAL A 320 -7.62 9.56 -6.14
C VAL A 320 -8.57 8.44 -6.53
N LYS A 321 -8.13 7.54 -7.43
CA LYS A 321 -8.94 6.41 -7.90
C LYS A 321 -9.42 5.54 -6.75
N ASP A 322 -8.50 5.16 -5.86
CA ASP A 322 -8.82 4.25 -4.77
C ASP A 322 -9.58 4.94 -3.64
N TYR A 323 -9.26 6.19 -3.30
CA TYR A 323 -10.00 6.93 -2.30
C TYR A 323 -11.47 7.09 -2.70
N VAL A 324 -11.74 7.45 -3.96
CA VAL A 324 -13.11 7.57 -4.50
C VAL A 324 -13.81 6.21 -4.51
N LYS A 325 -13.18 5.19 -5.10
CA LYS A 325 -13.80 3.88 -5.30
C LYS A 325 -14.03 3.12 -3.99
N LYS A 326 -13.05 3.09 -3.08
CA LYS A 326 -13.12 2.34 -1.81
C LYS A 326 -14.13 2.95 -0.84
N ASN A 327 -14.36 4.27 -0.92
CA ASN A 327 -15.40 4.96 -0.13
C ASN A 327 -16.78 5.01 -0.82
N GLY A 328 -16.93 4.43 -2.01
CA GLY A 328 -18.22 4.31 -2.69
C GLY A 328 -18.68 5.59 -3.42
N PHE A 329 -17.80 6.57 -3.63
CA PHE A 329 -18.11 7.76 -4.42
C PHE A 329 -18.14 7.43 -5.91
N ALA A 330 -19.08 8.05 -6.64
CA ALA A 330 -19.22 7.86 -8.08
C ALA A 330 -18.56 8.97 -8.90
N ARG A 331 -18.46 10.19 -8.35
CA ARG A 331 -17.99 11.40 -9.04
C ARG A 331 -17.21 12.30 -8.06
N VAL A 332 -16.47 13.25 -8.62
CA VAL A 332 -15.75 14.28 -7.88
C VAL A 332 -16.12 15.68 -8.36
N ALA A 333 -16.03 16.66 -7.46
CA ALA A 333 -16.18 18.08 -7.75
C ALA A 333 -14.88 18.83 -7.41
N ILE A 334 -14.49 19.77 -8.27
CA ILE A 334 -13.23 20.53 -8.14
C ILE A 334 -13.52 22.01 -8.35
N GLY A 335 -13.07 22.85 -7.41
CA GLY A 335 -13.03 24.30 -7.60
C GLY A 335 -11.93 24.66 -8.60
N LEU A 336 -12.30 25.18 -9.76
CA LEU A 336 -11.33 25.60 -10.78
C LEU A 336 -11.06 27.11 -10.60
N SER A 337 -9.79 27.50 -10.47
CA SER A 337 -9.41 28.90 -10.28
C SER A 337 -8.78 29.54 -11.51
N GLY A 338 -8.40 28.74 -12.51
CA GLY A 338 -7.51 29.14 -13.61
C GLY A 338 -6.02 28.95 -13.26
N GLY A 339 -5.70 28.68 -11.99
CA GLY A 339 -4.34 28.40 -11.54
C GLY A 339 -3.90 26.94 -11.76
N VAL A 340 -2.59 26.74 -11.82
CA VAL A 340 -1.92 25.45 -12.07
C VAL A 340 -2.32 24.34 -11.10
N ASP A 341 -2.58 24.65 -9.82
CA ASP A 341 -2.89 23.64 -8.80
C ASP A 341 -4.24 22.96 -9.07
N SER A 342 -5.26 23.77 -9.34
CA SER A 342 -6.59 23.28 -9.71
C SER A 342 -6.59 22.57 -11.07
N ALA A 343 -5.75 23.03 -12.00
CA ALA A 343 -5.56 22.38 -13.29
C ALA A 343 -4.93 20.99 -13.14
N LEU A 344 -3.84 20.86 -12.40
CA LEU A 344 -3.19 19.57 -12.14
C LEU A 344 -4.14 18.62 -11.41
N THR A 345 -4.88 19.11 -10.41
CA THR A 345 -5.86 18.31 -9.68
C THR A 345 -6.96 17.78 -10.61
N ALA A 346 -7.45 18.61 -11.55
CA ALA A 346 -8.43 18.19 -12.54
C ALA A 346 -7.87 17.13 -13.51
N VAL A 347 -6.64 17.30 -13.98
CA VAL A 347 -5.97 16.34 -14.87
C VAL A 347 -5.81 14.99 -14.16
N VAL A 348 -5.31 14.97 -12.91
CA VAL A 348 -5.19 13.75 -12.09
C VAL A 348 -6.55 13.08 -11.89
N ALA A 349 -7.60 13.86 -11.60
CA ALA A 349 -8.94 13.33 -11.39
C ALA A 349 -9.52 12.67 -12.65
N VAL A 350 -9.29 13.27 -13.82
CA VAL A 350 -9.72 12.73 -15.12
C VAL A 350 -8.99 11.43 -15.42
N ASP A 351 -7.68 11.36 -15.22
CA ASP A 351 -6.91 10.13 -15.43
C ASP A 351 -7.29 9.02 -14.43
N ALA A 352 -7.70 9.39 -13.22
CA ALA A 352 -8.12 8.44 -12.20
C ALA A 352 -9.53 7.85 -12.45
N LEU A 353 -10.45 8.67 -12.95
CA LEU A 353 -11.90 8.35 -12.92
C LEU A 353 -12.59 8.38 -14.29
N GLY A 354 -12.00 9.06 -15.28
CA GLY A 354 -12.67 9.44 -16.53
C GLY A 354 -13.36 10.80 -16.43
N ALA A 355 -13.41 11.53 -17.55
CA ALA A 355 -13.94 12.88 -17.62
C ALA A 355 -15.44 12.98 -17.23
N ASP A 356 -16.22 11.93 -17.53
CA ASP A 356 -17.65 11.84 -17.18
C ASP A 356 -17.91 11.88 -15.67
N ARG A 357 -16.88 11.59 -14.86
CA ARG A 357 -16.96 11.54 -13.40
C ARG A 357 -16.37 12.76 -12.71
N VAL A 358 -15.91 13.75 -13.47
CA VAL A 358 -15.28 14.97 -12.93
C VAL A 358 -16.17 16.17 -13.24
N ARG A 359 -16.53 16.94 -12.22
CA ARG A 359 -17.22 18.23 -12.36
C ARG A 359 -16.30 19.38 -11.96
N GLY A 360 -16.06 20.28 -12.89
CA GLY A 360 -15.48 21.59 -12.61
C GLY A 360 -16.53 22.57 -12.08
N VAL A 361 -16.16 23.36 -11.07
CA VAL A 361 -16.98 24.46 -10.57
C VAL A 361 -16.13 25.73 -10.55
N PHE A 362 -16.49 26.71 -11.37
CA PHE A 362 -15.85 28.02 -11.41
C PHE A 362 -16.64 29.01 -10.54
N LEU A 363 -15.94 29.66 -9.61
CA LEU A 363 -16.55 30.47 -8.55
C LEU A 363 -16.01 31.92 -8.58
N PRO A 364 -16.34 32.71 -9.62
CA PRO A 364 -15.76 34.03 -9.83
C PRO A 364 -16.26 35.04 -8.80
N SER A 365 -15.38 35.94 -8.40
CA SER A 365 -15.67 37.12 -7.57
C SER A 365 -15.52 38.41 -8.40
N PRO A 366 -15.83 39.58 -7.84
CA PRO A 366 -15.62 40.86 -8.53
C PRO A 366 -14.18 41.12 -8.96
N TYR A 367 -13.21 40.44 -8.33
CA TYR A 367 -11.78 40.59 -8.59
C TYR A 367 -11.22 39.52 -9.54
N THR A 368 -12.06 38.58 -10.01
CA THR A 368 -11.62 37.52 -10.93
C THR A 368 -11.30 38.11 -12.32
N SER A 369 -10.12 37.78 -12.85
CA SER A 369 -9.68 38.29 -14.16
C SER A 369 -10.30 37.51 -15.32
N GLN A 370 -10.36 38.15 -16.50
CA GLN A 370 -10.77 37.48 -17.74
C GLN A 370 -9.81 36.35 -18.13
N GLU A 371 -8.53 36.47 -17.78
CA GLU A 371 -7.52 35.42 -18.01
C GLU A 371 -7.86 34.14 -17.25
N SER A 372 -8.25 34.25 -15.97
CA SER A 372 -8.67 33.07 -15.19
C SER A 372 -9.88 32.37 -15.81
N GLU A 373 -10.85 33.12 -16.32
CA GLU A 373 -12.03 32.56 -17.01
C GLU A 373 -11.65 31.87 -18.32
N ALA A 374 -10.74 32.47 -19.10
CA ALA A 374 -10.22 31.88 -20.33
C ALA A 374 -9.46 30.58 -20.06
N ASP A 375 -8.60 30.54 -19.05
CA ASP A 375 -7.82 29.36 -18.67
C ASP A 375 -8.72 28.22 -18.18
N VAL A 376 -9.73 28.53 -17.35
CA VAL A 376 -10.72 27.53 -16.92
C VAL A 376 -11.47 26.96 -18.12
N SER A 377 -11.94 27.82 -19.03
CA SER A 377 -12.66 27.39 -20.23
C SER A 377 -11.78 26.51 -21.12
N ALA A 378 -10.51 26.87 -21.29
CA ALA A 378 -9.56 26.11 -22.09
C ALA A 378 -9.21 24.76 -21.45
N LEU A 379 -9.05 24.70 -20.12
CA LEU A 379 -8.82 23.46 -19.39
C LEU A 379 -10.01 22.51 -19.53
N VAL A 380 -11.22 23.01 -19.26
CA VAL A 380 -12.46 22.23 -19.37
C VAL A 380 -12.66 21.69 -20.77
N GLY A 381 -12.46 22.53 -21.79
CA GLY A 381 -12.58 22.12 -23.20
C GLY A 381 -11.60 21.02 -23.60
N ARG A 382 -10.37 21.04 -23.07
CA ARG A 382 -9.35 20.00 -23.34
C ARG A 382 -9.61 18.70 -22.58
N LEU A 383 -10.09 18.79 -21.34
CA LEU A 383 -10.38 17.62 -20.51
C LEU A 383 -11.74 16.97 -20.81
N GLY A 384 -12.66 17.71 -21.43
CA GLY A 384 -14.01 17.22 -21.73
C GLY A 384 -14.86 17.02 -20.47
N ILE A 385 -14.66 17.83 -19.43
CA ILE A 385 -15.41 17.75 -18.16
C ILE A 385 -16.60 18.72 -18.14
N ASP A 386 -17.58 18.47 -17.27
CA ASP A 386 -18.68 19.39 -17.03
C ASP A 386 -18.19 20.64 -16.27
N LEU A 387 -18.71 21.83 -16.62
CA LEU A 387 -18.43 23.08 -15.89
C LEU A 387 -19.72 23.73 -15.37
N SER A 388 -19.74 24.06 -14.08
CA SER A 388 -20.74 24.93 -13.47
C SER A 388 -20.11 26.26 -13.08
N VAL A 389 -20.73 27.37 -13.45
CA VAL A 389 -20.28 28.72 -13.07
C VAL A 389 -21.24 29.31 -12.05
N ILE A 390 -20.73 29.68 -10.88
CA ILE A 390 -21.53 30.24 -9.78
C ILE A 390 -20.80 31.47 -9.22
N SER A 391 -21.30 32.67 -9.53
CA SER A 391 -20.71 33.90 -8.99
C SER A 391 -20.86 33.97 -7.48
N ILE A 392 -19.77 34.31 -6.78
CA ILE A 392 -19.80 34.53 -5.33
C ILE A 392 -20.17 35.96 -4.94
N THR A 393 -20.23 36.87 -5.92
CA THR A 393 -20.43 38.32 -5.70
C THR A 393 -21.66 38.61 -4.84
N PRO A 394 -22.86 38.06 -5.11
CA PRO A 394 -24.05 38.39 -4.32
C PRO A 394 -23.91 37.98 -2.85
N THR A 395 -23.32 36.81 -2.60
CA THR A 395 -23.08 36.29 -1.25
C THR A 395 -22.01 37.09 -0.53
N PHE A 396 -20.93 37.44 -1.23
CA PHE A 396 -19.84 38.25 -0.68
C PHE A 396 -20.32 39.64 -0.27
N GLU A 397 -21.06 40.32 -1.13
CA GLU A 397 -21.68 41.62 -0.80
C GLU A 397 -22.65 41.51 0.38
N SER A 398 -23.42 40.41 0.47
CA SER A 398 -24.29 40.18 1.61
C SER A 398 -23.51 40.05 2.91
N TYR A 399 -22.39 39.33 2.90
CA TYR A 399 -21.51 39.19 4.07
C TYR A 399 -20.90 40.54 4.46
N CYS A 400 -20.38 41.30 3.50
CA CYS A 400 -19.85 42.65 3.75
C CYS A 400 -20.92 43.57 4.37
N ARG A 401 -22.14 43.58 3.85
CA ARG A 401 -23.26 44.36 4.43
C ARG A 401 -23.59 43.95 5.85
N SER A 402 -23.63 42.64 6.12
CA SER A 402 -23.95 42.13 7.47
C SER A 402 -22.84 42.41 8.48
N LEU A 403 -21.57 42.41 8.05
CA LEU A 403 -20.42 42.64 8.93
C LEU A 403 -20.05 44.12 9.09
N ALA A 404 -20.53 45.00 8.21
CA ALA A 404 -20.23 46.42 8.24
C ALA A 404 -20.45 47.09 9.62
N PRO A 405 -21.56 46.84 10.37
CA PRO A 405 -21.75 47.41 11.70
C PRO A 405 -20.71 46.94 12.72
N THR A 406 -20.17 45.73 12.55
CA THR A 406 -19.16 45.14 13.44
C THR A 406 -17.75 45.59 13.08
N PHE A 407 -17.45 45.71 11.79
CA PHE A 407 -16.12 46.08 11.31
C PHE A 407 -15.85 47.59 11.42
N GLY A 408 -16.90 48.42 11.28
CA GLY A 408 -16.76 49.88 11.30
C GLY A 408 -15.92 50.38 10.13
N ASP A 409 -15.07 51.38 10.38
CA ASP A 409 -14.23 52.02 9.35
C ASP A 409 -12.86 51.34 9.16
N ARG A 410 -12.71 50.07 9.58
CA ARG A 410 -11.46 49.33 9.37
C ARG A 410 -11.21 49.12 7.88
N GLN A 411 -9.94 49.20 7.49
CA GLN A 411 -9.54 48.95 6.11
C GLN A 411 -9.72 47.48 5.73
N VAL A 412 -10.04 47.23 4.47
CA VAL A 412 -10.09 45.89 3.88
C VAL A 412 -8.73 45.22 4.02
N ASP A 413 -8.72 43.99 4.50
CA ASP A 413 -7.52 43.18 4.67
C ASP A 413 -7.78 41.70 4.30
N THR A 414 -6.91 40.80 4.75
CA THR A 414 -7.05 39.35 4.54
C THR A 414 -8.40 38.79 5.02
N THR A 415 -9.13 39.50 5.88
CA THR A 415 -10.46 39.12 6.35
C THR A 415 -11.44 38.99 5.19
N GLU A 416 -11.55 40.00 4.33
CA GLU A 416 -12.44 39.99 3.17
C GLU A 416 -12.02 38.96 2.11
N GLU A 417 -10.72 38.76 1.92
CA GLU A 417 -10.18 37.69 1.06
C GLU A 417 -10.59 36.30 1.58
N ASN A 418 -10.46 36.09 2.90
CA ASN A 418 -10.86 34.86 3.56
C ASN A 418 -12.38 34.61 3.48
N LEU A 419 -13.22 35.67 3.50
CA LEU A 419 -14.66 35.54 3.30
C LEU A 419 -14.96 34.96 1.91
N GLN A 420 -14.29 35.45 0.86
CA GLN A 420 -14.46 34.94 -0.49
C GLN A 420 -14.10 33.45 -0.57
N ALA A 421 -12.97 33.04 0.01
CA ALA A 421 -12.56 31.63 0.03
C ALA A 421 -13.59 30.74 0.77
N ARG A 422 -14.10 31.17 1.93
CA ARG A 422 -15.13 30.42 2.68
C ARG A 422 -16.47 30.32 1.95
N ILE A 423 -16.86 31.34 1.20
CA ILE A 423 -18.05 31.27 0.34
C ILE A 423 -17.85 30.21 -0.75
N ARG A 424 -16.68 30.17 -1.40
CA ARG A 424 -16.35 29.13 -2.40
C ARG A 424 -16.41 27.73 -1.79
N GLY A 425 -15.78 27.53 -0.63
CA GLY A 425 -15.84 26.26 0.10
C GLY A 425 -17.27 25.84 0.42
N THR A 426 -18.09 26.76 0.92
CA THR A 426 -19.52 26.51 1.22
C THR A 426 -20.30 26.09 -0.02
N LEU A 427 -20.08 26.75 -1.16
CA LEU A 427 -20.76 26.43 -2.42
C LEU A 427 -20.33 25.06 -2.97
N LEU A 428 -19.04 24.73 -2.93
CA LEU A 428 -18.54 23.39 -3.32
C LEU A 428 -19.12 22.30 -2.43
N MET A 429 -19.17 22.51 -1.12
CA MET A 429 -19.77 21.57 -0.19
C MET A 429 -21.28 21.43 -0.43
N ALA A 430 -21.99 22.51 -0.78
CA ALA A 430 -23.40 22.44 -1.15
C ALA A 430 -23.63 21.61 -2.43
N VAL A 431 -22.77 21.77 -3.45
CA VAL A 431 -22.78 20.93 -4.66
C VAL A 431 -22.54 19.46 -4.28
N SER A 432 -21.51 19.18 -3.49
CA SER A 432 -21.21 17.84 -2.98
C SER A 432 -22.39 17.22 -2.23
N ASN A 433 -23.01 17.95 -1.30
CA ASN A 433 -24.16 17.45 -0.53
C ASN A 433 -25.38 17.17 -1.41
N LYS A 434 -25.58 17.95 -2.49
CA LYS A 434 -26.72 17.76 -3.40
C LYS A 434 -26.53 16.57 -4.33
N PHE A 435 -25.32 16.38 -4.85
CA PHE A 435 -25.05 15.41 -5.92
C PHE A 435 -24.29 14.16 -5.46
N GLY A 436 -23.76 14.17 -4.23
CA GLY A 436 -22.94 13.09 -3.69
C GLY A 436 -21.50 13.07 -4.22
N ASP A 437 -21.03 14.15 -4.84
CA ASP A 437 -19.68 14.24 -5.38
C ASP A 437 -18.65 14.42 -4.25
N LEU A 438 -17.48 13.77 -4.33
CA LEU A 438 -16.36 14.05 -3.42
C LEU A 438 -15.66 15.34 -3.85
N VAL A 439 -15.54 16.32 -2.94
CA VAL A 439 -14.78 17.55 -3.23
C VAL A 439 -13.29 17.27 -3.11
N LEU A 440 -12.54 17.50 -4.19
CA LEU A 440 -11.08 17.46 -4.19
C LEU A 440 -10.54 18.86 -3.93
N THR A 441 -9.69 19.01 -2.91
CA THR A 441 -9.02 20.29 -2.63
C THR A 441 -7.70 20.37 -3.38
N THR A 442 -7.28 21.60 -3.66
CA THR A 442 -6.18 21.92 -4.58
C THR A 442 -4.99 22.57 -3.89
N GLY A 443 -4.93 22.54 -2.55
CA GLY A 443 -3.82 23.12 -1.79
C GLY A 443 -2.55 22.26 -1.91
N ASN A 444 -1.42 22.88 -2.27
CA ASN A 444 -0.14 22.20 -2.40
C ASN A 444 0.70 22.24 -1.10
N LYS A 445 1.79 21.47 -1.05
CA LYS A 445 2.62 21.34 0.16
C LYS A 445 3.27 22.66 0.57
N SER A 446 3.64 23.51 -0.39
CA SER A 446 4.27 24.80 -0.12
C SER A 446 3.30 25.75 0.58
N GLU A 447 2.05 25.82 0.12
CA GLU A 447 0.97 26.60 0.75
C GLU A 447 0.68 26.10 2.16
N LEU A 448 0.48 24.79 2.32
CA LEU A 448 0.16 24.19 3.62
C LEU A 448 1.29 24.37 4.64
N SER A 449 2.54 24.37 4.17
CA SER A 449 3.72 24.50 5.03
C SER A 449 3.86 25.89 5.66
N VAL A 450 3.47 26.95 4.95
CA VAL A 450 3.56 28.35 5.44
C VAL A 450 2.21 28.92 5.87
N GLY A 451 1.14 28.11 5.83
CA GLY A 451 -0.22 28.54 6.16
C GLY A 451 -0.84 29.48 5.13
N TYR A 452 -0.38 29.44 3.88
CA TYR A 452 -0.95 30.22 2.78
C TYR A 452 -2.22 29.54 2.23
N ALA A 453 -3.18 29.31 3.11
CA ALA A 453 -4.44 28.62 2.86
C ALA A 453 -5.52 29.17 3.81
N THR A 454 -6.77 29.17 3.37
CA THR A 454 -7.91 29.62 4.18
C THR A 454 -8.63 28.44 4.80
N LEU A 455 -8.61 28.33 6.14
CA LEU A 455 -9.44 27.37 6.86
C LEU A 455 -10.92 27.51 6.48
N TYR A 456 -11.52 26.39 6.12
CA TYR A 456 -12.90 26.26 5.65
C TYR A 456 -13.19 26.97 4.30
N GLY A 457 -12.14 27.43 3.62
CA GLY A 457 -12.20 27.98 2.27
C GLY A 457 -11.63 27.01 1.25
N ASP A 458 -10.43 27.28 0.74
CA ASP A 458 -9.70 26.38 -0.17
C ASP A 458 -9.40 24.99 0.45
N MET A 459 -9.35 24.90 1.78
CA MET A 459 -9.20 23.65 2.53
C MET A 459 -10.51 22.85 2.66
N ALA A 460 -11.66 23.38 2.24
CA ALA A 460 -12.94 22.70 2.36
C ALA A 460 -13.11 21.61 1.30
N GLY A 461 -12.89 20.35 1.68
CA GLY A 461 -13.18 19.20 0.85
C GLY A 461 -12.87 17.87 1.55
N GLY A 462 -13.08 16.78 0.81
CA GLY A 462 -12.94 15.42 1.36
C GLY A 462 -11.59 14.76 1.07
N PHE A 463 -10.84 15.22 0.07
CA PHE A 463 -9.52 14.69 -0.23
C PHE A 463 -8.59 15.73 -0.85
N ALA A 464 -7.37 15.87 -0.31
CA ALA A 464 -6.40 16.88 -0.72
C ALA A 464 -5.30 16.24 -1.57
N VAL A 465 -5.49 16.27 -2.90
CA VAL A 465 -4.74 15.45 -3.87
C VAL A 465 -3.25 15.77 -3.84
N ILE A 466 -2.90 17.05 -3.87
CA ILE A 466 -1.53 17.53 -4.01
C ILE A 466 -0.95 18.07 -2.69
N LYS A 467 -1.54 17.69 -1.54
CA LYS A 467 -1.13 18.18 -0.20
C LYS A 467 0.35 17.92 0.12
N ASP A 468 0.95 16.90 -0.48
CA ASP A 468 2.35 16.51 -0.28
C ASP A 468 3.25 16.79 -1.49
N VAL A 469 2.77 17.57 -2.46
CA VAL A 469 3.51 17.99 -3.66
C VAL A 469 3.93 19.46 -3.50
N PRO A 470 5.24 19.79 -3.52
CA PRO A 470 5.68 21.19 -3.48
C PRO A 470 5.31 21.93 -4.77
N LYS A 471 5.36 23.26 -4.73
CA LYS A 471 4.98 24.10 -5.88
C LYS A 471 5.91 23.97 -7.10
N THR A 472 7.19 23.70 -6.84
CA THR A 472 8.25 23.49 -7.85
C THR A 472 8.08 22.15 -8.54
#